data_AF-A0A2R4VZJ7-F1
#
_entry.id   AF-A0A2R4VZJ7-F1
#
_cell.length_a   1.000
_cell.length_b   1.000
_cell.length_c   1.000
_cell.angle_alpha   90.00
_cell.angle_beta   90.00
_cell.angle_gamma   90.00
#
_symmetry.space_group_name_H-M   'P 1'
#
loop_
_entity.id
_entity.type
_entity.pdbx_description
1 polymer ?
#
loop_
_entity_poly.entity_id
_entity_poly.type
_entity_poly.pdbx_seq_one_letter_code
_entity_poly.pdbx_strand_id
1 'polypeptide(L)' 'MSENEIKRGFSLPIGPIHIALEEPATYTLEAEGSKIKSATIDLGYVHRSIEYLSATKNFWQVIPLVERVCGI' A
#
# COMPACT_ATOMS: atom_id res chain seq x y z
N MET A 1 -31.51 -29.58 -5.53
CA MET A 1 -31.47 -28.19 -6.02
C MET A 1 -32.00 -27.31 -4.91
N SER A 2 -31.24 -26.48 -4.21
CA SER A 2 -29.85 -26.06 -4.34
C SER A 2 -29.38 -25.74 -2.91
N GLU A 3 -28.19 -26.22 -2.57
CA GLU A 3 -27.54 -26.01 -1.29
C GLU A 3 -27.45 -24.51 -0.98
N ASN A 4 -27.85 -24.15 0.24
CA ASN A 4 -27.79 -22.80 0.76
C ASN A 4 -26.31 -22.51 1.08
N GLU A 5 -25.51 -22.18 0.06
CA GLU A 5 -24.12 -21.80 0.20
C GLU A 5 -24.06 -20.47 0.96
N ILE A 6 -23.71 -20.52 2.25
CA ILE A 6 -23.59 -19.33 3.08
C ILE A 6 -22.36 -18.55 2.59
N LYS A 7 -22.56 -17.60 1.66
CA LYS A 7 -21.57 -16.64 1.20
C LYS A 7 -21.21 -15.68 2.34
N ARG A 8 -20.38 -16.12 3.28
CA ARG A 8 -19.80 -15.23 4.30
C ARG A 8 -18.58 -14.55 3.69
N GLY A 9 -18.77 -13.35 3.18
CA GLY A 9 -17.66 -12.45 2.89
C GLY A 9 -16.94 -12.06 4.17
N PHE A 10 -15.62 -12.00 4.15
CA PHE A 10 -14.81 -11.49 5.25
C PHE A 10 -13.80 -10.45 4.74
N SER A 11 -13.43 -9.54 5.63
CA SER A 11 -12.39 -8.54 5.37
C SER A 11 -11.07 -8.99 6.01
N LEU A 12 -10.01 -9.06 5.21
CA LEU A 12 -8.66 -9.41 5.65
C LEU A 12 -7.75 -8.18 5.53
N PRO A 13 -7.36 -7.57 6.66
CA PRO A 13 -6.35 -6.51 6.66
C PRO A 13 -4.93 -7.11 6.66
N ILE A 14 -4.13 -6.74 5.68
CA ILE A 14 -2.68 -6.95 5.64
C ILE A 14 -2.04 -5.61 5.95
N GLY A 15 -1.46 -5.48 7.15
CA GLY A 15 -0.98 -4.21 7.67
C GLY A 15 0.41 -3.79 7.16
N PRO A 16 0.87 -2.59 7.56
CA PRO A 16 2.11 -1.98 7.06
C PRO A 16 3.39 -2.74 7.41
N ILE A 17 3.35 -3.58 8.45
CA ILE A 17 4.50 -4.36 8.95
C ILE A 17 4.22 -5.86 8.77
N HIS A 18 3.68 -6.23 7.62
CA HIS A 18 3.45 -7.63 7.29
C HIS A 18 4.71 -8.25 6.67
N ILE A 19 5.11 -9.45 7.11
CA ILE A 19 6.35 -10.12 6.66
C ILE A 19 6.46 -10.32 5.15
N ALA A 20 5.33 -10.43 4.45
CA ALA A 20 5.28 -10.58 3.00
C ALA A 20 5.45 -9.26 2.24
N LEU A 21 5.51 -8.12 2.92
CA LEU A 21 5.65 -6.80 2.31
C LEU A 21 7.06 -6.26 2.57
N GLU A 22 7.76 -5.91 1.50
CA GLU A 22 9.07 -5.22 1.57
C GLU A 22 8.89 -3.74 1.95
N GLU A 23 7.76 -3.15 1.57
CA GLU A 23 7.45 -1.73 1.79
C GLU A 23 6.20 -1.55 2.67
N PRO A 24 6.15 -0.48 3.48
CA PRO A 24 4.99 -0.20 4.33
C PRO A 24 3.75 0.20 3.52
N ALA A 25 2.80 -0.72 3.42
CA ALA A 25 1.50 -0.50 2.81
C ALA A 25 0.42 -1.32 3.53
N THR A 26 -0.80 -0.78 3.58
CA THR A 26 -1.95 -1.52 4.13
C THR A 26 -2.85 -1.95 2.99
N TYR A 27 -3.19 -3.23 2.96
CA TYR A 27 -4.16 -3.79 2.02
C TYR A 27 -5.36 -4.31 2.79
N THR A 28 -6.55 -3.86 2.43
CA THR A 28 -7.81 -4.41 2.95
C THR A 28 -8.46 -5.20 1.83
N LEU A 29 -8.50 -6.54 2.00
CA LEU A 29 -9.04 -7.46 1.01
C LEU A 29 -10.43 -7.90 1.44
N GLU A 30 -11.43 -7.75 0.56
CA GLU A 30 -12.73 -8.39 0.77
C GLU A 30 -12.74 -9.72 0.01
N ALA A 31 -12.91 -10.82 0.74
CA ALA A 31 -12.85 -12.16 0.20
C ALA A 31 -14.14 -12.94 0.48
N GLU A 32 -14.56 -13.73 -0.51
CA GLU A 32 -15.59 -14.77 -0.36
C GLU A 32 -14.92 -16.13 -0.52
N GLY A 33 -14.73 -16.84 0.60
CA GLY A 33 -13.96 -18.08 0.62
C GLY A 33 -12.52 -17.84 0.16
N SER A 34 -12.10 -18.50 -0.93
CA SER A 34 -10.74 -18.39 -1.49
C SER A 34 -10.60 -17.34 -2.59
N LYS A 35 -11.68 -16.60 -2.93
CA LYS A 35 -11.67 -15.61 -4.01
C LYS A 35 -11.72 -14.20 -3.44
N ILE A 36 -10.74 -13.39 -3.82
CA ILE A 36 -10.73 -11.94 -3.54
C ILE A 36 -11.73 -11.28 -4.49
N LYS A 37 -12.64 -10.49 -3.94
CA LYS A 37 -13.65 -9.72 -4.67
C LYS A 37 -13.22 -8.29 -4.89
N SER A 38 -12.64 -7.67 -3.86
CA SER A 38 -12.16 -6.30 -3.90
C SER A 38 -10.90 -6.17 -3.04
N ALA A 39 -10.09 -5.16 -3.35
CA ALA A 39 -8.90 -4.80 -2.59
C ALA A 39 -8.83 -3.28 -2.52
N THR A 40 -8.70 -2.75 -1.30
CA THR A 40 -8.41 -1.34 -1.05
C THR A 40 -6.99 -1.22 -0.55
N ILE A 41 -6.25 -0.25 -1.06
CA ILE A 41 -4.86 0.01 -0.68
C ILE A 41 -4.82 1.35 0.03
N ASP A 42 -4.18 1.37 1.19
CA ASP A 42 -3.83 2.57 1.91
C ASP A 42 -2.29 2.71 1.90
N LEU A 43 -1.83 3.86 1.42
CA LEU A 43 -0.43 4.20 1.17
C LEU A 43 -0.10 5.51 1.87
N GLY A 44 1.20 5.77 2.07
CA GLY A 44 1.68 7.04 2.62
C GLY A 44 2.39 6.92 3.97
N TYR A 45 2.52 5.70 4.50
CA TYR A 45 3.30 5.41 5.73
C TYR A 45 4.75 5.93 5.66
N VAL A 46 5.30 6.07 4.45
CA VAL A 46 6.65 6.60 4.19
C VAL A 46 6.65 7.90 3.36
N HIS A 47 5.55 8.64 3.39
CA HIS A 47 5.45 9.91 2.66
C HIS A 47 6.40 10.96 3.27
N ARG A 48 7.34 11.45 2.44
CA ARG A 48 8.40 12.40 2.85
C ARG A 48 8.27 13.79 2.21
N SER A 49 7.17 14.06 1.50
CA SER A 49 6.90 15.33 0.83
C SER A 49 8.05 15.80 -0.08
N ILE A 50 8.69 14.86 -0.79
CA ILE A 50 9.87 15.12 -1.65
C ILE A 50 9.58 16.18 -2.71
N GLU A 51 8.37 16.21 -3.26
CA GLU A 51 7.94 17.22 -4.23
C GLU A 51 7.93 18.63 -3.63
N TYR A 52 7.24 18.83 -2.50
CA TYR A 52 7.23 20.11 -1.79
C TYR A 52 8.63 20.52 -1.36
N LEU A 53 9.43 19.56 -0.87
CA LEU A 53 10.81 19.80 -0.54
C LEU A 53 11.57 20.26 -1.77
N SER A 54 11.45 19.61 -2.92
CA SER A 54 12.20 19.98 -4.13
C SER A 54 11.91 21.41 -4.59
N ALA A 55 10.68 21.90 -4.40
CA ALA A 55 10.30 23.28 -4.72
C ALA A 55 11.05 24.34 -3.90
N THR A 56 11.62 23.99 -2.74
CA THR A 56 12.35 24.93 -1.87
C THR A 56 13.87 24.86 -2.02
N LYS A 57 14.40 24.06 -2.96
CA LYS A 57 15.85 23.82 -3.16
C LYS A 57 16.32 24.25 -4.55
N ASN A 58 17.63 24.45 -4.68
CA ASN A 58 18.24 24.62 -5.99
C ASN A 58 18.47 23.27 -6.69
N PHE A 59 18.76 23.33 -8.00
CA PHE A 59 18.93 22.15 -8.84
C PHE A 59 19.92 21.11 -8.27
N TRP A 60 21.09 21.55 -7.82
CA TRP A 60 22.13 20.66 -7.30
C TRP A 60 21.74 19.95 -6.00
N GLN A 61 20.90 20.59 -5.18
CA GLN A 61 20.39 20.02 -3.94
C GLN A 61 19.22 19.04 -4.17
N VAL A 62 18.48 19.20 -5.27
CA VAL A 62 17.37 18.30 -5.61
C VAL A 62 17.88 16.93 -6.03
N ILE A 63 19.04 16.85 -6.71
CA ILE A 63 19.64 15.58 -7.15
C ILE A 63 19.76 14.56 -6.00
N PRO A 64 20.50 14.82 -4.91
CA PRO A 64 20.62 13.87 -3.80
C PRO A 64 19.32 13.69 -3.01
N LEU A 65 18.34 14.59 -3.15
CA LEU A 65 17.03 14.48 -2.52
C LEU A 65 16.15 13.46 -3.25
N VAL A 66 16.10 13.49 -4.58
CA VAL A 66 15.28 12.59 -5.40
C VAL A 66 15.84 11.17 -5.45
N GLU A 67 17.17 11.01 -5.34
CA GLU A 67 17.83 9.70 -5.17
C GLU A 67 17.29 8.94 -3.95
N ARG A 68 16.78 9.63 -2.93
CA ARG A 68 16.23 8.96 -1.74
C ARG A 68 14.82 8.44 -1.92
N VAL A 69 14.15 8.65 -3.05
CA VAL A 69 12.76 8.20 -3.26
C VAL A 69 12.67 6.68 -3.19
N CYS A 70 13.59 5.98 -3.84
CA CYS A 70 13.68 4.52 -3.84
C CYS A 70 15.14 4.10 -3.60
N GLY A 71 15.34 2.99 -2.86
CA GLY A 71 16.67 2.51 -2.48
C GLY A 71 17.12 1.23 -3.19
N ILE A 72 16.35 0.74 -4.17
CA ILE A 72 16.67 -0.44 -4.98
C ILE A 72 17.13 -0.05 -6.39
#